data_AF-A0A7S2URR2-F1
#
_entry.id   AF-A0A7S2URR2-F1
#
_cell.length_a   1.000
_cell.length_b   1.000
_cell.length_c   1.000
_cell.angle_alpha   90.00
_cell.angle_beta   90.00
_cell.angle_gamma   90.00
#
_symmetry.space_group_name_H-M   'P 1'
#
loop_
_entity.id
_entity.type
_entity.pdbx_description
1 polymer ?
#
loop_
_entity_poly.entity_id
_entity_poly.type
_entity_poly.pdbx_seq_one_letter_code
_entity_poly.pdbx_strand_id
1 'polypeptide(L)'
;NTDKDGFQTMQFEKGTPFPSLGQLLSVLPPQSSNLLPEPLGELMLHSSSPLVDFYPRDFSTDANGKRQSWEAVVEIPFIDGERLLETVQQILHKDETGAEPLLTNAERRRNVLGVPATFCPAE
;
A
#
# COMPACT_ATOMS: atom_id res chain seq x y z
N ASN A 1 -15.49 -17.98 -42.83
CA ASN A 1 -14.69 -16.75 -42.69
C ASN A 1 -15.36 -15.89 -41.63
N THR A 2 -15.17 -16.24 -40.37
CA THR A 2 -15.83 -15.59 -39.21
C THR A 2 -14.94 -15.77 -37.99
N ASP A 3 -13.74 -15.22 -38.10
CA ASP A 3 -12.83 -14.96 -36.97
C ASP A 3 -12.80 -13.43 -36.74
N LYS A 4 -13.99 -12.83 -36.63
CA LYS A 4 -14.18 -11.37 -36.47
C LYS A 4 -14.68 -10.95 -35.09
N ASP A 5 -14.95 -11.92 -34.20
CA ASP A 5 -15.36 -11.66 -32.80
C ASP A 5 -14.18 -11.78 -31.81
N GLY A 6 -12.94 -11.69 -32.33
CA GLY A 6 -11.73 -11.74 -31.52
C GLY A 6 -11.53 -10.44 -30.74
N PHE A 7 -11.62 -10.53 -29.41
CA PHE A 7 -11.38 -9.51 -28.38
C PHE A 7 -12.58 -8.60 -28.04
N GLN A 8 -13.22 -8.89 -26.91
CA GLN A 8 -14.11 -7.95 -26.23
C GLN A 8 -13.31 -6.75 -25.71
N THR A 9 -13.80 -5.54 -25.98
CA THR A 9 -13.23 -4.32 -25.40
C THR A 9 -13.76 -4.16 -23.98
N MET A 10 -12.86 -4.22 -23.00
CA MET A 10 -13.17 -3.99 -21.59
C MET A 10 -12.70 -2.58 -21.21
N GLN A 11 -13.60 -1.78 -20.64
CA GLN A 11 -13.30 -0.43 -20.18
C GLN A 11 -12.79 -0.48 -18.75
N PHE A 12 -11.66 0.17 -18.49
CA PHE A 12 -11.08 0.30 -17.15
C PHE A 12 -11.04 1.77 -16.76
N GLU A 13 -11.38 2.05 -15.51
CA GLU A 13 -11.22 3.38 -14.95
C GLU A 13 -9.77 3.59 -14.53
N LYS A 14 -9.17 4.69 -14.99
CA LYS A 14 -7.80 5.04 -14.63
C LYS A 14 -7.79 5.61 -13.21
N GLY A 15 -7.27 4.83 -12.27
CA GLY A 15 -7.00 5.29 -10.91
C GLY A 15 -5.77 6.22 -10.80
N THR A 16 -5.51 6.65 -9.57
CA THR A 16 -4.28 7.38 -9.20
C THR A 16 -3.38 6.48 -8.35
N PRO A 17 -2.05 6.63 -8.43
CA PRO A 17 -1.14 5.94 -7.53
C PRO A 17 -1.42 6.34 -6.07
N PHE A 18 -1.30 5.38 -5.16
CA PHE A 18 -1.33 5.68 -3.73
C PHE A 18 -0.13 6.57 -3.35
N PRO A 19 -0.24 7.42 -2.32
CA PRO A 19 0.92 8.05 -1.70
C PRO A 19 1.95 6.99 -1.29
N SER A 20 3.25 7.29 -1.35
CA SER A 20 4.31 6.31 -1.07
C SER A 20 4.12 5.60 0.28
N LEU A 21 3.73 6.33 1.33
CA LEU A 21 3.47 5.77 2.65
C LEU A 21 2.19 4.91 2.69
N GLY A 22 1.14 5.31 1.95
CA GLY A 22 -0.08 4.51 1.81
C GLY A 22 0.17 3.20 1.05
N GLN A 23 1.02 3.25 0.02
CA GLN A 23 1.46 2.05 -0.69
C GLN A 23 2.25 1.11 0.23
N LEU A 24 3.19 1.63 1.04
CA LEU A 24 3.92 0.81 2.01
C LEU A 24 2.97 0.15 3.02
N LEU A 25 1.98 0.89 3.52
CA LEU A 25 0.96 0.35 4.40
C LEU A 25 0.17 -0.79 3.72
N SER A 26 -0.14 -0.66 2.43
CA SER A 26 -0.87 -1.69 1.67
C SER A 26 -0.08 -2.99 1.38
N VAL A 27 1.24 -3.02 1.59
CA VAL A 27 2.09 -4.17 1.23
C VAL A 27 2.87 -4.77 2.39
N LEU A 28 3.21 -3.97 3.39
CA LEU A 28 4.04 -4.44 4.49
C LEU A 28 3.21 -5.29 5.46
N PRO A 29 3.82 -6.29 6.10
CA PRO A 29 3.22 -6.99 7.23
C PRO A 29 3.52 -6.25 8.56
N PRO A 30 2.75 -6.51 9.65
CA PRO A 30 2.94 -5.88 10.96
C PRO A 30 4.36 -5.93 11.52
N GLN A 31 5.09 -7.00 11.22
CA GLN A 31 6.47 -7.23 11.64
C GLN A 31 7.45 -6.20 11.05
N SER A 32 7.06 -5.50 9.99
CA SER A 32 7.83 -4.43 9.33
C SER A 32 7.22 -3.04 9.54
N SER A 33 6.32 -2.89 10.52
CA SER A 33 5.66 -1.62 10.85
C SER A 33 6.64 -0.49 11.17
N ASN A 34 7.84 -0.81 11.67
CA ASN A 34 8.92 0.13 11.92
C ASN A 34 9.54 0.79 10.66
N LEU A 35 9.18 0.35 9.45
CA LEU A 35 9.58 1.00 8.19
C LEU A 35 8.67 2.18 7.82
N LEU A 36 7.52 2.29 8.50
CA LEU A 36 6.59 3.39 8.41
C LEU A 36 6.83 4.40 9.55
N PRO A 37 6.39 5.66 9.39
CA PRO A 37 6.26 6.57 10.52
C PRO A 37 5.38 5.94 11.61
N GLU A 38 5.69 6.19 12.88
CA GLU A 38 5.00 5.59 14.04
C GLU A 38 3.46 5.64 13.93
N PRO A 39 2.81 6.79 13.61
CA PRO A 39 1.34 6.85 13.52
C PRO A 39 0.74 5.93 12.45
N LEU A 40 1.49 5.62 11.39
CA LEU A 40 1.05 4.71 10.33
C LEU A 40 1.39 3.25 10.66
N GLY A 41 2.53 2.99 11.29
CA GLY A 41 2.91 1.65 11.74
C GLY A 41 1.94 1.12 12.81
N GLU A 42 1.46 1.97 13.70
CA GLU A 42 0.45 1.64 14.72
C GLU A 42 -0.86 1.11 14.13
N LEU A 43 -1.23 1.52 12.92
CA LEU A 43 -2.44 1.03 12.22
C LEU A 43 -2.38 -0.48 11.94
N MET A 44 -1.19 -1.07 11.93
CA MET A 44 -0.99 -2.50 11.68
C MET A 44 -0.99 -3.32 12.97
N LEU A 45 -0.83 -2.68 14.13
CA LEU A 45 -0.52 -3.34 15.40
C LEU A 45 -1.66 -3.30 16.40
N HIS A 46 -2.36 -2.16 16.49
CA HIS A 46 -3.36 -1.93 17.52
C HIS A 46 -4.74 -2.46 17.11
N SER A 47 -5.41 -3.16 18.04
CA SER A 47 -6.76 -3.69 17.84
C SER A 47 -7.83 -2.61 17.65
N SER A 48 -7.54 -1.37 18.05
CA SER A 48 -8.40 -0.20 17.81
C SER A 48 -8.21 0.41 16.42
N SER A 49 -7.22 -0.05 15.64
CA SER A 49 -6.98 0.47 14.30
C SER A 49 -8.15 0.12 13.39
N PRO A 50 -8.62 1.08 12.57
CA PRO A 50 -9.63 0.83 11.56
C PRO A 50 -9.08 0.01 10.38
N LEU A 51 -7.86 -0.52 10.41
CA LEU A 51 -7.30 -1.37 9.36
C LEU A 51 -6.76 -2.71 9.88
N VAL A 52 -6.90 -2.99 11.19
CA VAL A 52 -6.26 -4.15 11.84
C VAL A 52 -6.70 -5.50 11.25
N ASP A 53 -7.93 -5.56 10.75
CA ASP A 53 -8.51 -6.74 10.10
C ASP A 53 -7.76 -7.15 8.83
N PHE A 54 -7.02 -6.23 8.20
CA PHE A 54 -6.19 -6.53 7.04
C PHE A 54 -4.80 -7.07 7.38
N TYR A 55 -4.44 -7.09 8.67
CA TYR A 55 -3.10 -7.44 9.12
C TYR A 55 -3.09 -8.64 10.09
N PRO A 56 -3.43 -9.84 9.59
CA PRO A 56 -3.36 -11.03 10.43
C PRO A 56 -1.92 -11.30 10.88
N ARG A 57 -1.73 -11.59 12.17
CA ARG A 57 -0.41 -11.99 12.71
C ARG A 57 0.03 -13.35 12.17
N ASP A 58 -0.93 -14.25 12.02
CA ASP A 58 -0.78 -15.59 11.48
C ASP A 58 -1.80 -15.80 10.36
N PHE A 59 -1.40 -16.43 9.27
CA PHE A 59 -2.25 -16.72 8.11
C PHE A 59 -2.02 -18.15 7.61
N SER A 60 -3.05 -18.74 7.01
CA SER A 60 -2.98 -20.05 6.37
C SER A 60 -2.37 -19.96 4.98
N THR A 61 -1.80 -21.08 4.53
CA THR A 61 -1.31 -21.23 3.16
C THR A 61 -1.87 -22.53 2.57
N ASP A 62 -2.34 -22.47 1.32
CA ASP A 62 -2.78 -23.63 0.56
C ASP A 62 -1.73 -24.00 -0.48
N ALA A 63 -1.13 -25.18 -0.31
CA ALA A 63 -0.15 -25.69 -1.25
C ALA A 63 -0.77 -26.02 -2.62
N ASN A 64 -2.08 -26.31 -2.71
CA ASN A 64 -2.78 -26.66 -3.95
C ASN A 64 -2.00 -27.69 -4.82
N GLY A 65 -1.48 -28.74 -4.17
CA GLY A 65 -0.68 -29.79 -4.81
C GLY A 65 0.76 -29.41 -5.18
N LYS A 66 1.24 -28.22 -4.83
CA LYS A 66 2.63 -27.78 -4.98
C LYS A 66 3.52 -28.37 -3.89
N ARG A 67 4.80 -28.54 -4.24
CA ARG A 67 5.80 -29.14 -3.34
C ARG A 67 6.48 -28.11 -2.46
N GLN A 68 6.62 -26.89 -2.94
CA GLN A 68 7.41 -25.86 -2.27
C GLN A 68 6.50 -24.81 -1.65
N SER A 69 6.84 -24.37 -0.43
CA SER A 69 5.99 -23.45 0.34
C SER A 69 5.84 -22.07 -0.31
N TRP A 70 6.83 -21.61 -1.07
CA TRP A 70 6.76 -20.32 -1.79
C TRP A 70 5.86 -20.36 -3.03
N GLU A 71 5.40 -21.54 -3.45
CA GLU A 71 4.38 -21.68 -4.48
C GLU A 71 2.96 -21.73 -3.90
N ALA A 72 2.82 -21.82 -2.57
CA ALA A 72 1.54 -21.91 -1.91
C ALA A 72 0.76 -20.59 -2.02
N VAL A 73 -0.56 -20.69 -2.13
CA VAL A 73 -1.47 -19.55 -2.08
C VAL A 73 -1.53 -19.07 -0.63
N VAL A 74 -1.24 -17.79 -0.42
CA VAL A 74 -1.32 -17.15 0.89
C VAL A 74 -2.75 -16.65 1.12
N GLU A 75 -3.40 -17.13 2.17
CA GLU A 75 -4.76 -16.77 2.52
C GLU A 75 -4.77 -15.54 3.44
N ILE A 76 -4.75 -14.35 2.83
CA ILE A 76 -4.88 -13.07 3.52
C ILE A 76 -6.07 -12.27 3.00
N PRO A 77 -6.71 -11.44 3.83
CA PRO A 77 -7.77 -10.55 3.38
C PRO A 77 -7.23 -9.53 2.38
N PHE A 78 -7.99 -9.27 1.32
CA PHE A 78 -7.70 -8.16 0.41
C PHE A 78 -8.00 -6.84 1.11
N ILE A 79 -7.07 -5.89 1.00
CA ILE A 79 -7.23 -4.55 1.55
C ILE A 79 -8.29 -3.79 0.76
N ASP A 80 -9.20 -3.14 1.50
CA ASP A 80 -10.07 -2.10 0.95
C ASP A 80 -9.26 -0.81 0.73
N GLY A 81 -9.05 -0.47 -0.54
CA GLY A 81 -8.23 0.66 -0.95
C GLY A 81 -8.81 2.01 -0.54
N GLU A 82 -10.13 2.17 -0.53
CA GLU A 82 -10.78 3.42 -0.14
C GLU A 82 -10.62 3.63 1.37
N ARG A 83 -10.93 2.60 2.17
CA ARG A 83 -10.77 2.63 3.63
C ARG A 83 -9.32 2.88 4.05
N LEU A 84 -8.35 2.30 3.35
CA LEU A 84 -6.92 2.55 3.59
C LEU A 84 -6.56 4.00 3.27
N LEU A 85 -6.95 4.51 2.10
CA LEU A 85 -6.63 5.87 1.67
C LEU A 85 -7.25 6.92 2.60
N GLU A 86 -8.51 6.75 3.00
CA GLU A 86 -9.19 7.64 3.95
C GLU A 86 -8.45 7.69 5.28
N THR A 87 -8.07 6.53 5.82
CA THR A 87 -7.32 6.46 7.10
C THR A 87 -5.97 7.15 7.00
N VAL A 88 -5.23 6.92 5.91
CA VAL A 88 -3.93 7.57 5.66
C VAL A 88 -4.10 9.08 5.52
N GLN A 89 -5.10 9.54 4.75
CA GLN A 89 -5.37 10.96 4.55
C GLN A 89 -5.74 11.67 5.85
N GLN A 90 -6.49 11.02 6.76
CA GLN A 90 -6.79 11.59 8.07
C GLN A 90 -5.53 11.84 8.90
N ILE A 91 -4.55 10.93 8.86
CA ILE A 91 -3.27 11.11 9.57
C ILE A 91 -2.44 12.21 8.92
N LEU A 92 -2.34 12.22 7.59
CA LEU A 92 -1.63 13.28 6.87
C LEU A 92 -2.25 14.66 7.11
N HIS A 93 -3.59 14.75 7.13
CA HIS A 93 -4.29 15.99 7.42
C HIS A 93 -4.06 16.47 8.85
N LYS A 94 -4.04 15.55 9.83
CA LYS A 94 -3.71 15.86 11.23
C LYS A 94 -2.27 16.33 11.37
N ASP A 95 -1.34 15.77 10.60
CA ASP A 95 0.06 16.23 10.57
C ASP A 95 0.21 17.66 10.03
N GLU A 96 -0.61 18.02 9.04
CA GLU A 96 -0.58 19.36 8.43
C GLU A 96 -1.28 20.43 9.27
N THR A 97 -2.38 20.08 9.95
CA THR A 97 -3.25 21.03 10.67
C THR A 97 -3.09 21.02 12.18
N GLY A 98 -2.44 19.99 12.73
CA GLY A 98 -2.26 19.79 14.16
C GLY A 98 -1.30 20.79 14.81
N ALA A 99 -1.41 20.94 16.13
CA ALA A 99 -0.47 21.72 16.92
C ALA A 99 0.92 21.05 17.02
N GLU A 100 0.95 19.72 16.97
CA GLU A 100 2.17 18.91 17.07
C GLU A 100 2.36 18.10 15.76
N PRO A 101 3.57 18.12 15.17
CA PRO A 101 3.85 17.36 13.96
C PRO A 101 3.87 15.85 14.26
N LEU A 102 3.16 15.07 13.44
CA LEU A 102 3.12 13.61 13.53
C LEU A 102 4.23 12.95 12.70
N LEU A 103 4.64 13.60 11.61
CA LEU A 103 5.68 13.15 10.71
C LEU A 103 6.91 14.06 10.80
N THR A 104 8.08 13.49 10.55
CA THR A 104 9.30 14.25 10.35
C THR A 104 9.33 14.90 8.96
N ASN A 105 10.17 15.92 8.79
CA ASN A 105 10.36 16.55 7.48
C ASN A 105 10.91 15.58 6.41
N ALA A 106 11.71 14.59 6.81
CA ALA A 106 12.21 13.56 5.89
C ALA A 106 11.07 12.63 5.43
N GLU A 107 10.16 12.27 6.33
CA GLU A 107 8.99 11.43 6.03
C GLU A 107 8.00 12.13 5.11
N ARG A 108 7.74 13.41 5.33
CA ARG A 108 6.92 14.22 4.40
C ARG A 108 7.54 14.24 3.00
N ARG A 109 8.84 14.51 2.91
CA ARG A 109 9.56 14.59 1.62
C ARG A 109 9.49 13.28 0.84
N ARG A 110 9.66 12.13 1.49
CA ARG A 110 9.60 10.82 0.81
C ARG A 110 8.17 10.39 0.42
N ASN A 111 7.14 11.09 0.91
CA ASN A 111 5.75 10.83 0.55
C ASN A 111 5.24 11.67 -0.64
N VAL A 112 6.11 12.51 -1.22
CA VAL A 112 5.80 13.33 -2.40
C VAL A 112 6.26 12.60 -3.68
N LEU A 113 5.50 12.74 -4.77
CA LEU A 113 5.88 12.21 -6.07
C LEU A 113 7.18 12.85 -6.56
N GLY A 114 8.14 12.00 -6.94
CA GLY A 114 9.39 12.43 -7.54
C GLY A 114 9.22 12.92 -8.98
N VAL A 115 10.22 13.66 -9.46
CA VAL A 115 10.34 14.05 -10.88
C VAL A 115 11.51 13.31 -11.52
N PRO A 116 11.38 12.85 -12.79
CA PRO A 116 12.48 12.23 -13.49
C PRO A 116 13.60 13.26 -13.72
N ALA A 117 14.85 12.81 -13.55
CA ALA A 117 16.04 13.60 -13.84
C ALA A 117 16.86 12.93 -14.95
N THR A 118 17.38 13.71 -15.89
CA THR A 118 18.24 13.24 -16.97
C THR A 118 19.56 13.99 -16.89
N PHE A 119 20.68 13.25 -16.91
CA PHE A 119 22.02 13.79 -16.86
C PHE A 119 22.71 13.52 -18.19
N CYS A 120 23.11 14.56 -18.90
CA CYS A 120 23.88 14.47 -20.14
C CYS A 120 25.30 15.01 -19.88
N PRO A 121 26.38 14.24 -20.14
CA PRO A 121 27.74 14.76 -20.11
C PRO A 121 27.92 15.94 -21.08
N ALA A 122 28.83 16.85 -20.77
CA ALA A 122 29.26 17.86 -21.74
C ALA A 122 30.03 17.20 -22.89
N GLU A 123 29.84 17.71 -24.12
CA GLU A 123 30.58 17.30 -25.32
C GLU A 123 32.08 17.62 -25.23
#